data_AF-A0A956M1L6-F1
#
_entry.id   AF-A0A956M1L6-F1
#
_cell.length_a   1.000
_cell.length_b   1.000
_cell.length_c   1.000
_cell.angle_alpha   90.00
_cell.angle_beta   90.00
_cell.angle_gamma   90.00
#
_symmetry.space_group_name_H-M   'P 1'
#
loop_
_entity.id
_entity.type
_entity.pdbx_description
1 polymer ?
#
loop_
_entity_poly.entity_id
_entity_poly.type
_entity_poly.pdbx_seq_one_letter_code
_entity_poly.pdbx_strand_id
1 'polypeptide(L)'
;WVATLGVNPDNVGRALDSVQRVLRDFRSTGLTDAEIERTREYAAGSYALRTRSKDRIAAALLEAEAFGLGPESVSAFGDRLRAVSGDEIQACAKRLVDPEHLVVVVAGTVEG
;
A
#
# COMPACT_ATOMS: atom_id res chain seq x y z
N TRP A 1 -6.40 4.32 1.83
CA TRP A 1 -6.06 3.01 1.25
C TRP A 1 -7.35 2.41 0.69
N VAL A 2 -7.26 1.44 -0.22
CA VAL A 2 -8.42 0.76 -0.80
C VAL A 2 -8.04 -0.69 -1.09
N ALA A 3 -8.97 -1.61 -0.89
CA ALA A 3 -8.84 -3.00 -1.31
C ALA A 3 -9.95 -3.29 -2.32
N THR A 4 -9.59 -3.81 -3.49
CA THR A 4 -10.54 -4.13 -4.57
C THR A 4 -10.45 -5.61 -4.88
N LEU A 5 -11.58 -6.30 -4.94
CA LEU A 5 -11.66 -7.73 -5.24
C LEU A 5 -12.76 -7.99 -6.27
N GLY A 6 -12.49 -8.89 -7.21
CA GLY A 6 -13.50 -9.48 -8.08
C GLY A 6 -13.82 -10.89 -7.58
N VAL A 7 -15.09 -11.14 -7.24
CA VAL A 7 -15.54 -12.44 -6.74
C VAL A 7 -16.86 -12.84 -7.40
N ASN A 8 -17.16 -14.14 -7.39
CA ASN A 8 -18.51 -14.62 -7.70
C ASN A 8 -19.50 -13.96 -6.70
N PRO A 9 -20.67 -13.45 -7.14
CA PRO A 9 -21.68 -12.83 -6.27
C PRO A 9 -22.01 -13.63 -5.01
N ASP A 10 -22.07 -14.96 -5.10
CA ASP A 10 -22.38 -15.85 -3.96
C ASP A 10 -21.32 -15.82 -2.86
N ASN A 11 -20.13 -15.29 -3.15
CA ASN A 11 -18.99 -15.25 -2.23
C ASN A 11 -18.69 -13.85 -1.68
N VAL A 12 -19.52 -12.84 -1.93
CA VAL A 12 -19.29 -11.47 -1.45
C VAL A 12 -19.11 -11.42 0.06
N GLY A 13 -20.00 -12.05 0.84
CA GLY A 13 -19.89 -12.09 2.30
C GLY A 13 -18.59 -12.74 2.77
N ARG A 14 -18.24 -13.91 2.20
CA ARG A 14 -16.99 -14.64 2.51
C ARG A 14 -15.74 -13.82 2.18
N ALA A 15 -15.78 -13.04 1.10
CA ALA A 15 -14.69 -12.18 0.70
C ALA A 15 -14.54 -11.01 1.68
N LEU A 16 -15.64 -10.39 2.10
CA LEU A 16 -15.64 -9.31 3.08
C LEU A 16 -15.09 -9.78 4.43
N ASP A 17 -15.55 -10.93 4.93
CA ASP A 17 -15.05 -11.53 6.18
C ASP A 17 -13.54 -11.79 6.11
N SER A 18 -13.07 -12.28 4.96
CA SER A 18 -11.66 -12.55 4.74
C SER A 18 -10.83 -11.28 4.75
N VAL A 19 -11.30 -10.20 4.10
CA VAL A 19 -10.64 -8.89 4.10
C VAL A 19 -10.58 -8.33 5.52
N GLN A 20 -11.69 -8.31 6.25
CA GLN A 20 -11.74 -7.81 7.62
C GLN A 20 -10.77 -8.57 8.53
N ARG A 21 -10.71 -9.91 8.40
CA ARG A 21 -9.75 -10.74 9.15
C ARG A 21 -8.31 -10.33 8.86
N VAL A 22 -7.92 -10.25 7.58
CA VAL A 22 -6.55 -9.87 7.19
C VAL A 22 -6.20 -8.47 7.70
N LEU A 23 -7.13 -7.51 7.64
CA LEU A 23 -6.90 -6.16 8.16
C LEU A 23 -6.75 -6.15 9.69
N ARG A 24 -7.54 -6.96 10.42
CA ARG A 24 -7.41 -7.15 11.87
C ARG A 24 -6.06 -7.75 12.24
N ASP A 25 -5.63 -8.79 11.52
CA ASP A 25 -4.34 -9.45 11.75
C ASP A 25 -3.19 -8.48 11.46
N PHE A 26 -3.21 -7.82 10.29
CA PHE A 26 -2.20 -6.84 9.92
C PHE A 26 -2.09 -5.71 10.95
N ARG A 27 -3.21 -5.22 11.48
CA ARG A 27 -3.22 -4.19 12.52
C ARG A 27 -2.70 -4.67 13.88
N SER A 28 -3.00 -5.92 14.25
CA SER A 28 -2.74 -6.45 15.59
C SER A 28 -1.35 -7.09 15.71
N THR A 29 -1.03 -8.02 14.81
CA THR A 29 0.21 -8.80 14.83
C THR A 29 1.28 -8.23 13.90
N GLY A 30 0.91 -7.40 12.91
CA GLY A 30 1.84 -6.88 11.92
C GLY A 30 2.21 -7.92 10.86
N LEU A 31 3.28 -7.63 10.11
CA LEU A 31 3.85 -8.50 9.09
C LEU A 31 5.07 -9.23 9.62
N THR A 32 5.40 -10.37 9.03
CA THR A 32 6.65 -11.08 9.30
C THR A 32 7.84 -10.36 8.66
N ASP A 33 9.05 -10.56 9.18
CA ASP A 33 10.28 -9.98 8.63
C ASP A 33 10.46 -10.34 7.13
N ALA A 34 10.10 -11.56 6.74
CA ALA A 34 10.18 -12.01 5.36
C ALA A 34 9.19 -11.28 4.43
N GLU A 35 7.98 -10.98 4.91
CA GLU A 35 6.99 -10.20 4.15
C GLU A 35 7.40 -8.73 4.04
N ILE A 36 7.95 -8.16 5.12
CA ILE A 36 8.46 -6.80 5.14
C ILE A 36 9.62 -6.69 4.13
N GLU A 37 10.58 -7.60 4.16
CA GLU A 37 11.73 -7.58 3.26
C GLU A 37 11.30 -7.70 1.79
N ARG A 38 10.49 -8.71 1.48
CA ARG A 38 9.96 -8.89 0.12
C ARG A 38 9.21 -7.65 -0.37
N THR A 39 8.37 -7.05 0.48
CA THR A 39 7.60 -5.86 0.13
C THR A 39 8.50 -4.65 -0.11
N ARG A 40 9.53 -4.45 0.73
CA ARG A 40 10.52 -3.37 0.57
C ARG A 40 11.28 -3.48 -0.74
N GLU A 41 11.82 -4.67 -1.03
CA GLU A 41 12.55 -4.93 -2.27
C GLU A 41 11.66 -4.71 -3.50
N TYR A 42 10.43 -5.24 -3.45
CA TYR A 42 9.46 -5.06 -4.53
C TYR A 42 9.13 -3.59 -4.77
N ALA A 43 8.86 -2.82 -3.71
CA ALA A 43 8.53 -1.40 -3.81
C ALA A 43 9.70 -0.58 -4.36
N ALA A 44 10.92 -0.79 -3.84
CA ALA A 44 12.11 -0.09 -4.31
C ALA A 44 12.45 -0.44 -5.77
N GLY A 45 12.36 -1.72 -6.14
CA GLY A 45 12.57 -2.17 -7.52
C GLY A 45 11.53 -1.61 -8.49
N SER A 46 10.25 -1.60 -8.08
CA SER A 46 9.14 -1.05 -8.88
C SER A 46 9.30 0.46 -9.11
N TYR A 47 9.72 1.19 -8.08
CA TYR A 47 10.03 2.61 -8.22
C TYR A 47 11.16 2.83 -9.24
N ALA A 48 12.27 2.10 -9.10
CA ALA A 48 13.41 2.20 -10.01
C ALA A 48 13.08 1.83 -11.46
N LEU A 49 12.05 1.01 -11.70
CA LEU A 49 11.52 0.73 -13.05
C LEU A 49 10.66 1.88 -13.57
N ARG A 50 9.79 2.44 -12.73
CA ARG A 50 8.88 3.53 -13.09
C ARG A 50 9.62 4.83 -13.41
N THR A 51 10.80 5.06 -12.84
CA THR A 51 11.58 6.30 -13.00
C THR A 51 12.73 6.18 -14.01
N ARG A 52 12.64 5.29 -15.01
CA ARG A 52 13.72 5.12 -16.02
C ARG A 52 13.61 6.04 -17.22
N SER A 53 12.41 6.52 -17.53
CA SER A 53 12.18 7.36 -18.70
C SER A 53 12.20 8.85 -18.33
N LYS A 54 12.62 9.68 -19.27
CA LYS A 54 12.83 11.13 -19.05
C LYS A 54 11.54 11.84 -18.62
N ASP A 55 10.41 11.46 -19.21
CA ASP A 55 9.08 11.96 -18.85
C ASP A 55 8.71 11.63 -17.39
N ARG A 56 9.05 10.43 -16.92
CA ARG A 56 8.75 10.01 -15.55
C ARG A 56 9.63 10.68 -14.52
N ILE A 57 10.91 10.88 -14.84
CA ILE A 57 11.84 11.64 -13.99
C ILE A 57 11.38 13.10 -13.89
N ALA A 58 11.00 13.74 -15.01
CA ALA A 58 10.49 15.11 -15.00
C ALA A 58 9.23 15.26 -14.14
N ALA A 59 8.29 14.31 -14.24
CA ALA A 59 7.09 14.30 -13.40
C ALA A 59 7.42 14.15 -11.91
N ALA A 60 8.36 13.25 -11.56
CA ALA A 60 8.78 13.06 -10.17
C ALA A 60 9.49 14.29 -9.59
N LEU A 61 10.32 14.99 -10.38
CA LEU A 61 10.97 16.23 -9.96
C LEU A 61 9.96 17.36 -9.76
N LEU A 62 8.96 17.48 -10.65
CA LEU A 62 7.88 18.45 -10.49
C LEU A 62 7.07 18.17 -9.21
N GLU A 63 6.75 16.91 -8.94
CA GLU A 63 6.07 16.49 -7.72
C GLU A 63 6.90 16.82 -6.47
N ALA A 64 8.20 16.51 -6.50
CA ALA A 64 9.12 16.84 -5.42
C ALA A 64 9.18 18.35 -5.13
N GLU A 65 9.25 19.19 -6.16
CA GLU A 65 9.22 20.64 -6.01
C GLU A 65 7.88 21.14 -5.45
N ALA A 66 6.76 20.62 -5.96
CA ALA A 66 5.42 20.99 -5.51
C ALA A 66 5.19 20.70 -4.02
N PHE A 67 5.82 19.65 -3.50
CA PHE A 67 5.78 19.30 -2.07
C PHE A 67 6.96 19.83 -1.25
N GLY A 68 7.87 20.62 -1.85
CA GLY A 68 9.03 21.19 -1.18
C GLY A 68 10.05 20.14 -0.69
N LEU A 69 10.15 19.01 -1.37
CA LEU A 69 11.01 17.88 -1.01
C LEU A 69 12.42 17.94 -1.59
N GLY A 70 12.64 18.82 -2.57
CA GLY A 70 13.91 18.94 -3.29
C GLY A 70 14.15 17.81 -4.31
N PRO A 71 14.96 18.05 -5.34
CA PRO A 71 15.22 17.09 -6.42
C PRO A 71 15.92 15.80 -5.95
N GLU A 72 16.74 15.88 -4.90
CA GLU A 72 17.45 14.76 -4.28
C GLU A 72 16.50 13.68 -3.74
N SER A 73 15.27 14.07 -3.39
CA SER A 73 14.24 13.16 -2.91
C SER A 73 13.92 12.09 -3.97
N VAL A 74 13.97 12.43 -5.27
CA VAL A 74 13.70 11.49 -6.36
C VAL A 74 14.74 10.38 -6.40
N SER A 75 16.03 10.70 -6.25
CA SER A 75 17.11 9.71 -6.19
C SER A 75 17.11 8.91 -4.89
N ALA A 76 16.84 9.56 -3.75
CA ALA A 76 16.90 8.93 -2.43
C ALA A 76 15.66 8.08 -2.09
N PHE A 77 14.59 8.14 -2.88
CA PHE A 77 13.33 7.47 -2.55
C PHE A 77 13.46 5.95 -2.41
N GLY A 78 14.24 5.30 -3.28
CA GLY A 78 14.49 3.86 -3.19
C GLY A 78 15.16 3.45 -1.88
N ASP A 79 16.12 4.24 -1.41
CA ASP A 79 16.84 3.98 -0.15
C ASP A 79 15.96 4.29 1.06
N ARG A 80 15.15 5.36 0.98
CA ARG A 80 14.14 5.66 2.01
C ARG A 80 13.13 4.52 2.17
N LEU A 81 12.68 3.88 1.08
CA LEU A 81 11.82 2.70 1.15
C LEU A 81 12.48 1.52 1.86
N ARG A 82 13.78 1.28 1.61
CA ARG A 82 14.53 0.21 2.28
C ARG A 82 14.79 0.48 3.76
N ALA A 83 14.91 1.76 4.13
CA ALA A 83 15.14 2.18 5.51
C ALA A 83 13.91 2.06 6.42
N VAL A 84 12.70 1.90 5.85
CA VAL A 84 11.47 1.72 6.63
C VAL A 84 11.57 0.48 7.51
N SER A 85 11.37 0.65 8.81
CA SER A 85 11.39 -0.41 9.82
C SER A 85 10.03 -1.10 9.96
N GLY A 86 10.05 -2.33 10.50
CA GLY A 86 8.83 -3.05 10.86
C GLY A 86 7.98 -2.31 11.90
N ASP A 87 8.63 -1.62 12.85
CA ASP A 87 7.95 -0.84 13.88
C ASP A 87 7.20 0.36 13.28
N GLU A 88 7.79 1.07 12.31
CA GLU A 88 7.12 2.16 11.60
C GLU A 88 5.93 1.66 10.78
N ILE A 89 6.06 0.49 10.14
CA ILE A 89 4.96 -0.17 9.43
C ILE A 89 3.83 -0.49 10.40
N GLN A 90 4.15 -1.10 11.55
CA GLN A 90 3.17 -1.49 12.55
C GLN A 90 2.48 -0.29 13.20
N ALA A 91 3.23 0.78 13.47
CA ALA A 91 2.67 2.04 13.94
C ALA A 91 1.72 2.67 12.91
N CYS A 92 2.09 2.66 11.63
CA CYS A 92 1.22 3.12 10.54
C CYS A 92 -0.04 2.25 10.41
N ALA A 93 0.08 0.92 10.48
CA ALA A 93 -1.04 0.00 10.41
C ALA A 93 -2.06 0.29 11.52
N LYS A 94 -1.60 0.45 12.77
CA LYS A 94 -2.46 0.81 13.92
C LYS A 94 -3.18 2.14 13.76
N ARG A 95 -2.55 3.12 13.10
CA ARG A 95 -3.08 4.48 12.92
C ARG A 95 -4.02 4.62 11.73
N LEU A 96 -3.74 3.93 10.63
CA LEU A 96 -4.40 4.15 9.34
C LEU A 96 -5.40 3.05 8.96
N VAL A 97 -5.24 1.84 9.49
CA VAL A 97 -6.13 0.71 9.22
C VAL A 97 -7.11 0.58 10.37
N ASP A 98 -8.39 0.76 10.06
CA ASP A 98 -9.49 0.56 10.99
C ASP A 98 -10.51 -0.43 10.39
N PRO A 99 -10.43 -1.71 10.76
CA PRO A 99 -11.33 -2.75 10.24
C PRO A 99 -12.80 -2.56 10.64
N GLU A 100 -13.10 -1.73 11.65
CA GLU A 100 -14.46 -1.50 12.14
C GLU A 100 -15.14 -0.32 11.41
N HIS A 101 -14.36 0.54 10.74
CA HIS A 101 -14.85 1.72 10.02
C HIS A 101 -14.60 1.61 8.51
N LEU A 102 -15.10 0.51 7.91
CA LEU A 102 -14.99 0.27 6.47
C LEU A 102 -16.19 0.82 5.71
N VAL A 103 -15.91 1.54 4.62
CA VAL A 103 -16.91 1.81 3.58
C VAL A 103 -16.81 0.71 2.54
N VAL A 104 -17.88 -0.09 2.42
CA VAL A 104 -17.95 -1.21 1.47
C VAL A 104 -18.82 -0.82 0.29
N VAL A 105 -18.27 -0.93 -0.91
CA VAL A 105 -19.00 -0.73 -2.16
C VAL A 105 -18.99 -2.04 -2.93
N VAL A 106 -20.18 -2.54 -3.26
CA VAL A 106 -20.36 -3.75 -4.07
C VAL A 106 -21.11 -3.37 -5.33
N ALA A 107 -20.63 -3.81 -6.48
CA ALA A 107 -21.25 -3.55 -7.78
C ALA A 107 -21.22 -4.83 -8.62
N GLY A 108 -22.37 -5.19 -9.21
CA GLY A 108 -22.53 -6.40 -10.03
C GLY A 108 -23.91 -7.02 -9.87
N THR A 109 -24.02 -8.31 -10.20
CA THR A 109 -25.26 -9.10 -10.10
C THR A 109 -25.52 -9.53 -8.65
N VAL A 110 -25.52 -8.59 -7.73
CA VAL A 110 -25.77 -8.84 -6.30
C VAL A 110 -27.22 -8.54 -5.97
N GLU A 111 -27.86 -9.44 -5.22
CA GLU A 111 -29.16 -9.17 -4.60
C GLU A 111 -28.92 -8.30 -3.35
N GLY A 112 -29.79 -7.30 -3.16
CA GLY A 112 -29.65 -6.28 -2.10
C GLY A 112 -30.03 -6.76 -0.72
#